data_AF-A0AA43JJU3-F1
#
_entry.id   AF-A0AA43JJU3-F1
#
_cell.length_a   1.000
_cell.length_b   1.000
_cell.length_c   1.000
_cell.angle_alpha   90.00
_cell.angle_beta   90.00
_cell.angle_gamma   90.00
#
_symmetry.space_group_name_H-M   'P 1'
#
loop_
_entity.id
_entity.type
_entity.pdbx_description
1 polymer ?
#
loop_
_entity_poly.entity_id
_entity_poly.type
_entity_poly.pdbx_seq_one_letter_code
_entity_poly.pdbx_strand_id
1 'polypeptide(L)' 'MTTGISKRSHGHTHRWYARHQTAGTGPVYQGRFKSIPVQTDEHLLTVARYVERNALRAKLVRRAEDWKWSSLWRRD' A
#
# COMPACT_ATOMS: atom_id res chain seq x y z
N MET A 1 -9.70 -31.62 3.32
CA MET A 1 -10.65 -30.67 3.93
C MET A 1 -9.87 -29.80 4.91
N THR A 2 -9.49 -28.58 4.54
CA THR A 2 -8.72 -27.69 5.43
C THR A 2 -9.29 -26.28 5.33
N THR A 3 -10.07 -25.95 6.35
CA THR A 3 -10.06 -24.71 7.12
C THR A 3 -10.18 -23.40 6.34
N GLY A 4 -11.39 -22.84 6.41
CA GLY A 4 -11.70 -21.48 5.96
C GLY A 4 -10.89 -20.42 6.71
N ILE A 5 -10.27 -19.53 5.95
CA ILE A 5 -9.73 -18.26 6.43
C ILE A 5 -10.54 -17.14 5.75
N SER A 6 -11.44 -16.56 6.55
CA SER A 6 -11.95 -15.19 6.49
C SER A 6 -11.94 -14.48 5.12
N LYS A 7 -13.03 -14.63 4.35
CA LYS A 7 -13.35 -13.70 3.25
C LYS A 7 -14.53 -12.80 3.63
N ARG A 8 -14.37 -11.89 4.60
CA ARG A 8 -15.38 -10.82 4.78
C ARG A 8 -14.76 -9.49 5.13
N SER A 9 -14.45 -8.70 4.11
CA SER A 9 -14.58 -7.23 4.03
C SER A 9 -14.32 -6.82 2.57
N HIS A 10 -14.84 -5.66 2.13
CA HIS A 10 -14.81 -5.05 0.79
C HIS A 10 -16.08 -5.24 -0.10
N GLY A 11 -17.26 -5.28 0.51
CA GLY A 11 -18.54 -5.29 -0.24
C GLY A 11 -18.71 -4.11 -1.22
N HIS A 12 -18.25 -2.91 -0.84
CA HIS A 12 -18.33 -1.72 -1.71
C HIS A 12 -17.45 -1.85 -2.96
N THR A 13 -16.16 -2.18 -2.78
CA THR A 13 -15.21 -2.34 -3.88
C THR A 13 -15.63 -3.48 -4.83
N HIS A 14 -16.04 -4.62 -4.29
CA HIS A 14 -16.58 -5.72 -5.09
C HIS A 14 -17.85 -5.33 -5.83
N ARG A 15 -18.79 -4.62 -5.19
CA ARG A 15 -20.02 -4.14 -5.83
C ARG A 15 -19.73 -3.11 -6.94
N TRP A 16 -18.79 -2.20 -6.71
CA TRP A 16 -18.42 -1.17 -7.69
C TRP A 16 -17.79 -1.79 -8.93
N TYR A 17 -16.84 -2.72 -8.76
CA TYR A 17 -16.24 -3.46 -9.89
C TYR A 17 -17.25 -4.36 -10.61
N ALA A 18 -18.12 -5.05 -9.88
CA ALA A 18 -19.18 -5.87 -10.48
C ALA A 18 -20.15 -5.02 -11.31
N ARG A 19 -20.48 -3.81 -10.83
CA ARG A 19 -21.36 -2.87 -11.54
C ARG A 19 -20.74 -2.30 -12.82
N HIS A 20 -19.44 -2.04 -12.82
CA HIS A 20 -18.74 -1.44 -13.96
C HIS A 20 -18.08 -2.48 -14.89
N GLN A 21 -18.22 -3.78 -14.61
CA GLN A 21 -17.59 -4.88 -15.35
C GLN A 21 -16.06 -4.76 -15.46
N THR A 22 -15.44 -4.00 -14.54
CA THR A 22 -13.99 -3.75 -14.48
C THR A 22 -13.29 -4.63 -13.44
N ALA A 23 -13.88 -5.79 -13.12
CA ALA A 23 -13.31 -6.73 -12.18
C ALA A 23 -11.95 -7.24 -12.72
N GLY A 24 -10.86 -6.75 -12.14
CA GLY A 24 -9.50 -7.09 -12.55
C GLY A 24 -8.89 -6.16 -13.61
N THR A 25 -9.65 -5.22 -14.17
CA THR A 25 -9.15 -4.20 -15.11
C THR A 25 -9.06 -2.83 -14.44
N GLY A 26 -7.82 -2.38 -14.23
CA GLY A 26 -7.47 -1.00 -13.85
C GLY A 26 -8.00 -0.56 -12.47
N PRO A 27 -7.23 -0.70 -11.38
CA PRO A 27 -7.81 -0.52 -10.05
C PRO A 27 -7.27 0.72 -9.36
N VAL A 28 -8.15 1.67 -9.02
CA VAL A 28 -7.86 2.59 -7.90
C VAL A 28 -7.58 1.77 -6.63
N TYR A 29 -8.21 0.58 -6.49
CA TYR A 29 -7.96 -0.35 -5.40
C TYR A 29 -7.71 -1.77 -5.91
N GLN A 30 -6.44 -2.22 -5.86
CA GLN A 30 -6.03 -3.53 -6.40
C GLN A 30 -6.25 -4.71 -5.43
N GLY A 31 -6.90 -4.48 -4.28
CA GLY A 31 -7.12 -5.51 -3.28
C GLY A 31 -7.39 -4.93 -1.90
N ARG A 32 -7.37 -5.80 -0.89
CA ARG A 32 -7.55 -5.41 0.51
C ARG A 32 -6.34 -4.62 1.02
N PHE A 33 -6.59 -3.62 1.85
CA PHE A 33 -5.52 -3.01 2.66
C PHE A 33 -4.87 -4.07 3.55
N LYS A 34 -3.54 -4.07 3.60
CA LYS A 34 -2.75 -4.93 4.49
C LYS A 34 -2.45 -4.16 5.77
N SER A 35 -2.90 -4.68 6.91
CA SER A 35 -2.58 -4.15 8.23
C SER A 35 -1.74 -5.18 8.98
N ILE A 36 -0.43 -4.92 9.07
CA ILE A 36 0.52 -5.80 9.75
C ILE A 36 1.00 -5.06 11.00
N PRO A 37 0.83 -5.62 12.21
CA PRO A 37 1.26 -4.97 13.44
C PRO A 37 2.79 -4.91 13.50
N VAL A 38 3.32 -3.71 13.78
CA VAL A 38 4.73 -3.49 14.07
C VAL A 38 4.90 -3.58 15.58
N GLN A 39 5.68 -4.55 16.05
CA GLN A 39 5.77 -4.89 17.49
C GLN A 39 7.09 -4.46 18.15
N THR A 40 8.11 -4.09 17.37
CA THR A 40 9.42 -3.67 17.89
C THR A 40 9.88 -2.38 17.21
N ASP A 41 10.75 -1.64 17.89
CA ASP A 41 11.29 -0.37 17.42
C ASP A 41 12.19 -0.57 16.18
N GLU A 42 12.95 -1.67 16.11
CA GLU A 42 13.77 -2.01 14.95
C GLU A 42 12.91 -2.29 13.72
N HIS A 43 11.77 -2.96 13.92
CA HIS A 43 10.81 -3.21 12.84
C HIS A 43 10.21 -1.88 12.36
N LEU A 44 9.86 -0.99 13.29
CA LEU A 44 9.35 0.34 12.96
C LEU A 44 10.34 1.13 12.09
N LEU A 45 11.60 1.22 12.51
CA LEU A 45 12.65 1.91 11.74
C LEU A 45 12.90 1.27 10.38
N THR A 46 12.72 -0.04 10.26
CA THR A 46 12.87 -0.76 8.99
C THR A 46 11.72 -0.44 8.03
N VAL A 47 10.48 -0.47 8.52
CA VAL A 47 9.29 -0.15 7.72
C VAL A 47 9.28 1.33 7.32
N ALA A 48 9.61 2.24 8.24
CA ALA A 48 9.71 3.67 7.94
C ALA A 48 10.72 3.94 6.81
N ARG A 49 11.94 3.39 6.91
CA ARG A 49 12.95 3.49 5.84
C ARG A 49 12.48 2.89 4.52
N TYR A 50 11.72 1.79 4.56
CA TYR A 50 11.16 1.18 3.37
C TYR A 50 10.15 2.09 2.66
N VAL A 51 9.25 2.71 3.42
CA VAL A 51 8.21 3.62 2.89
C VAL A 51 8.88 4.83 2.22
N GLU A 52 9.77 5.52 2.93
CA GLU A 52 10.43 6.73 2.43
C GLU A 52 11.32 6.46 1.21
N ARG A 53 12.00 5.30 1.17
CA ARG A 53 12.87 4.92 0.04
C ARG A 53 12.09 4.36 -1.17
N ASN A 54 10.79 4.10 -1.05
CA ASN A 54 10.03 3.42 -2.11
C ASN A 54 10.03 4.22 -3.42
N ALA A 55 9.82 5.54 -3.36
CA ALA A 55 9.82 6.42 -4.53
C ALA A 55 11.16 6.38 -5.29
N LEU A 56 12.28 6.39 -4.55
CA LEU A 56 13.61 6.24 -5.11
C LEU A 56 13.80 4.86 -5.77
N ARG A 57 13.37 3.79 -5.08
CA ARG A 57 13.47 2.41 -5.60
C ARG A 57 12.62 2.22 -6.86
N ALA A 58 11.48 2.89 -6.94
CA ALA A 58 10.60 2.92 -8.11
C ALA A 58 11.13 3.81 -9.25
N LYS A 59 12.31 4.45 -9.08
CA LYS A 59 12.94 5.37 -10.04
C LYS A 59 12.07 6.60 -10.38
N LEU A 60 11.22 7.03 -9.45
CA LEU A 60 10.38 8.22 -9.62
C LEU A 60 11.14 9.52 -9.30
N VAL A 61 12.20 9.42 -8.48
CA VAL A 61 13.01 10.55 -8.00
C VAL A 61 14.50 10.18 -7.97
N ARG A 62 15.38 11.18 -7.95
CA ARG A 62 16.84 10.99 -7.85
C ARG A 62 17.30 10.81 -6.41
N ARG A 63 16.64 11.47 -5.45
CA ARG A 63 16.85 11.29 -4.01
C ARG A 63 15.51 11.03 -3.34
N ALA A 64 15.53 10.26 -2.24
CA ALA A 64 14.30 9.95 -1.51
C ALA A 64 13.61 11.21 -0.95
N GLU A 65 14.41 12.19 -0.53
CA GLU A 65 13.94 13.49 -0.01
C GLU A 65 13.29 14.40 -1.07
N ASP A 66 13.37 14.08 -2.36
CA ASP A 66 12.73 14.86 -3.43
C ASP A 66 11.24 14.51 -3.59
N TRP A 67 10.77 13.44 -2.93
CA TRP A 67 9.41 12.94 -3.09
C TRP A 67 8.41 13.70 -2.22
N LYS A 68 7.75 14.71 -2.82
CA LYS A 68 6.84 15.65 -2.14
C LYS A 68 5.65 15.05 -1.38
N TRP A 69 5.31 13.79 -1.64
CA TRP A 69 4.17 13.10 -1.01
C TRP A 69 4.59 12.17 0.12
N SER A 70 5.81 12.30 0.63
CA SER A 70 6.27 11.55 1.80
C SER A 70 6.81 12.46 2.90
N SER A 71 6.93 11.91 4.10
CA SER A 71 7.33 12.67 5.28
C SER A 71 8.80 13.09 5.25
N LEU A 72 9.65 12.38 4.50
CA LEU A 72 11.05 12.74 4.27
C LEU A 72 11.25 13.95 3.35
N TRP A 73 10.20 14.47 2.72
CA TRP A 73 10.33 15.56 1.75
C TRP A 73 10.97 16.80 2.39
N ARG A 74 12.13 17.22 1.85
CA ARG A 74 12.79 18.47 2.26
C ARG A 74 12.32 19.62 1.37
N ARG A 75 11.82 20.67 2.01
CA ARG A 75 11.45 21.94 1.37
C ARG A 75 12.63 22.88 1.56
N ASP A 76 13.48 22.97 0.55
CA ASP A 76 14.52 24.01 0.45
C ASP A 76 13.90 25.31 -0.09
#